data_AF-A0A939HZV4-F1
#
_entry.id   AF-A0A939HZV4-F1
#
_cell.length_a   1.000
_cell.length_b   1.000
_cell.length_c   1.000
_cell.angle_alpha   90.00
_cell.angle_beta   90.00
_cell.angle_gamma   90.00
#
_symmetry.space_group_name_H-M   'P 1'
#
loop_
_entity.id
_entity.type
_entity.pdbx_description
1 polymer ?
#
loop_
_entity_poly.entity_id
_entity_poly.type
_entity_poly.pdbx_seq_one_letter_code
_entity_poly.pdbx_strand_id
1 'polypeptide(L)'
;MVESLSIIKNLQTMLDRVKSHSLGSESLATWAEEQYWLLMEGERKDDDTLEAEFLRDILADVMAQWECLLADVYYQKGKTATAEFPQEWIADWKSQVNSCLPTVEVGV
;
A
#
# COMPACT_ATOMS: atom_id res chain seq x y z
N MET A 1 -15.63 9.71 -0.13
CA MET A 1 -15.69 9.21 -1.52
C MET A 1 -14.59 9.78 -2.43
N VAL A 2 -14.52 11.09 -2.73
CA VAL A 2 -13.52 11.64 -3.70
C VAL A 2 -12.06 11.44 -3.25
N GLU A 3 -11.81 11.50 -1.95
CA GLU A 3 -10.44 11.44 -1.40
C GLU A 3 -9.93 10.02 -1.16
N SER A 4 -10.76 9.05 -0.75
CA SER A 4 -10.34 7.63 -0.66
C SER A 4 -9.95 7.08 -2.04
N LEU A 5 -10.68 7.47 -3.09
CA LEU A 5 -10.32 7.18 -4.49
C LEU A 5 -8.98 7.81 -4.89
N SER A 6 -8.60 8.94 -4.30
CA SER A 6 -7.30 9.58 -4.53
C SER A 6 -6.16 8.77 -3.90
N ILE A 7 -6.37 8.24 -2.68
CA ILE A 7 -5.41 7.37 -2.00
C ILE A 7 -5.24 6.06 -2.79
N ILE A 8 -6.34 5.46 -3.26
CA ILE A 8 -6.31 4.25 -4.11
C ILE A 8 -5.47 4.48 -5.38
N LYS A 9 -5.70 5.59 -6.10
CA LYS A 9 -4.93 5.93 -7.31
C LYS A 9 -3.45 6.17 -7.02
N ASN A 10 -3.15 6.81 -5.89
CA ASN A 10 -1.78 7.02 -5.46
C ASN A 10 -1.10 5.68 -5.11
N LEU A 11 -1.79 4.79 -4.40
CA LEU A 11 -1.29 3.45 -4.10
C LEU A 11 -1.01 2.65 -5.38
N GLN A 12 -1.90 2.66 -6.37
CA GLN A 12 -1.65 2.04 -7.68
C GLN A 12 -0.37 2.59 -8.33
N THR A 13 -0.21 3.91 -8.31
CA THR A 13 0.97 4.59 -8.88
C THR A 13 2.25 4.20 -8.15
N MET A 14 2.21 4.12 -6.82
CA MET A 14 3.37 3.72 -6.03
C MET A 14 3.74 2.26 -6.26
N LEU A 15 2.77 1.35 -6.29
CA LEU A 15 2.99 -0.05 -6.62
C LEU A 15 3.63 -0.21 -8.01
N ASP A 16 3.19 0.58 -9.00
CA ASP A 16 3.82 0.59 -10.33
C ASP A 16 5.27 1.11 -10.32
N ARG A 17 5.54 2.11 -9.49
CA ARG A 17 6.89 2.66 -9.34
C ARG A 17 7.85 1.69 -8.63
N VAL A 18 7.37 0.98 -7.61
CA VAL A 18 8.15 -0.08 -6.95
C VAL A 18 8.39 -1.25 -7.92
N LYS A 19 7.36 -1.67 -8.66
CA LYS A 19 7.49 -2.73 -9.68
C LYS A 19 8.50 -2.41 -10.78
N SER A 20 8.59 -1.13 -11.15
CA SER A 20 9.57 -0.63 -12.13
C SER A 20 10.92 -0.27 -11.53
N HIS A 21 11.12 -0.50 -10.23
CA HIS A 21 12.33 -0.12 -9.49
C HIS A 21 12.67 1.39 -9.55
N SER A 22 11.68 2.24 -9.84
CA SER A 22 11.82 3.70 -9.84
C SER A 22 11.49 4.34 -8.48
N LEU A 23 11.06 3.52 -7.52
CA LEU A 23 10.81 3.85 -6.13
C LEU A 23 11.22 2.63 -5.28
N GLY A 24 11.93 2.85 -4.17
CA GLY A 24 12.29 1.77 -3.25
C GLY A 24 11.12 1.34 -2.39
N SER A 25 11.13 0.07 -1.95
CA SER A 25 10.09 -0.51 -1.10
C SER A 25 9.90 0.20 0.23
N GLU A 26 10.98 0.74 0.81
CA GLU A 26 10.93 1.56 2.02
C GLU A 26 10.04 2.80 1.82
N SER A 27 10.14 3.47 0.67
CA SER A 27 9.31 4.65 0.39
C SER A 27 7.83 4.30 0.26
N LEU A 28 7.50 3.11 -0.25
CA LEU A 28 6.12 2.60 -0.25
C LEU A 28 5.64 2.32 1.19
N ALA A 29 6.46 1.66 2.00
CA ALA A 29 6.11 1.33 3.39
C ALA A 29 5.89 2.59 4.25
N THR A 30 6.79 3.57 4.16
CA THR A 30 6.64 4.86 4.88
C THR A 30 5.38 5.59 4.46
N TRP A 31 5.12 5.69 3.15
CA TRP A 31 3.88 6.31 2.68
C TRP A 31 2.64 5.54 3.15
N ALA A 32 2.69 4.20 3.15
CA ALA A 32 1.58 3.37 3.59
C ALA A 32 1.26 3.63 5.07
N GLU A 33 2.29 3.73 5.92
CA GLU A 33 2.16 4.09 7.33
C GLU A 33 1.49 5.47 7.53
N GLU A 34 1.95 6.49 6.80
CA GLU A 34 1.36 7.83 6.86
C GLU A 34 -0.14 7.82 6.51
N GLN A 35 -0.52 7.10 5.46
CA GLN A 35 -1.92 7.01 5.04
C GLN A 35 -2.77 6.17 6.00
N TYR A 36 -2.20 5.09 6.56
CA TYR A 36 -2.88 4.26 7.53
C TYR A 36 -3.24 5.06 8.79
N TRP A 37 -2.28 5.81 9.35
CA TRP A 37 -2.53 6.65 10.52
C TRP A 37 -3.50 7.79 10.23
N LEU A 38 -3.46 8.37 9.02
CA LEU A 38 -4.46 9.35 8.59
C LEU A 38 -5.89 8.79 8.63
N LEU A 39 -6.06 7.53 8.24
CA LEU A 39 -7.34 6.80 8.22
C LEU A 39 -7.76 6.22 9.58
N MET A 40 -6.83 6.02 10.51
CA MET A 40 -7.12 5.46 11.83
C MET A 40 -7.33 6.51 12.91
N GLU A 41 -6.49 7.55 12.93
CA GLU A 41 -6.47 8.53 14.02
C GLU A 41 -6.47 9.99 13.52
N GLY A 42 -6.15 10.21 12.25
CA GLY A 42 -6.08 11.53 11.64
C GLY A 42 -7.42 12.09 11.21
N GLU A 43 -7.37 13.02 10.24
CA GLU A 43 -8.52 13.75 9.71
C GLU A 43 -9.58 12.85 9.05
N ARG A 44 -9.24 11.57 8.78
CA ARG A 44 -10.10 10.61 8.08
C ARG A 44 -10.53 9.42 8.94
N LYS A 45 -10.33 9.48 10.26
CA LYS A 45 -10.73 8.42 11.20
C LYS A 45 -12.22 8.07 11.18
N ASP A 46 -13.07 9.04 10.86
CA ASP A 46 -14.52 8.88 10.83
C ASP A 46 -15.03 8.45 9.43
N ASP A 47 -14.14 8.19 8.46
CA ASP A 47 -14.49 7.66 7.14
C ASP A 47 -14.76 6.15 7.26
N ASP A 48 -16.03 5.75 7.26
CA ASP A 48 -16.54 4.39 7.43
C ASP A 48 -16.94 3.72 6.11
N THR A 49 -16.52 4.30 4.97
CA THR A 49 -16.78 3.73 3.66
C THR A 49 -16.04 2.41 3.45
N LEU A 50 -16.60 1.53 2.61
CA LEU A 50 -15.97 0.26 2.24
C LEU A 50 -14.57 0.48 1.65
N GLU A 51 -14.38 1.55 0.90
CA GLU A 51 -13.09 1.93 0.34
C GLU A 51 -12.08 2.32 1.42
N ALA A 52 -12.52 3.01 2.49
CA ALA A 52 -11.66 3.37 3.61
C ALA A 52 -11.30 2.14 4.48
N GLU A 53 -12.23 1.22 4.69
CA GLU A 53 -11.97 -0.07 5.32
C GLU A 53 -10.94 -0.90 4.52
N PHE A 54 -11.19 -1.08 3.23
CA PHE A 54 -10.25 -1.77 2.34
C PHE A 54 -8.86 -1.14 2.33
N LEU A 55 -8.78 0.20 2.29
CA LEU A 55 -7.51 0.90 2.34
C LEU A 55 -6.78 0.64 3.65
N ARG A 56 -7.46 0.69 4.80
CA ARG A 56 -6.85 0.37 6.09
C ARG A 56 -6.24 -1.03 6.08
N ASP A 57 -6.93 -2.01 5.53
CA ASP A 57 -6.45 -3.39 5.45
C ASP A 57 -5.19 -3.53 4.58
N ILE A 58 -5.21 -2.99 3.35
CA ILE A 58 -4.05 -3.07 2.45
C ILE A 58 -2.85 -2.32 3.01
N LEU A 59 -3.05 -1.13 3.56
CA LEU A 59 -1.97 -0.33 4.11
C LEU A 59 -1.36 -1.01 5.34
N ALA A 60 -2.19 -1.62 6.21
CA ALA A 60 -1.72 -2.41 7.33
C ALA A 60 -0.91 -3.64 6.90
N ASP A 61 -1.35 -4.36 5.85
CA ASP A 61 -0.60 -5.50 5.33
C ASP A 61 0.75 -5.07 4.75
N VAL A 62 0.81 -4.00 3.95
CA VAL A 62 2.08 -3.46 3.42
C VAL A 62 3.06 -3.12 4.56
N MET A 63 2.60 -2.48 5.63
CA MET A 63 3.42 -2.17 6.80
C MET A 63 3.91 -3.43 7.51
N ALA A 64 3.01 -4.38 7.79
CA ALA A 64 3.35 -5.62 8.47
C ALA A 64 4.38 -6.44 7.68
N GLN A 65 4.19 -6.56 6.36
CA GLN A 65 5.13 -7.24 5.48
C GLN A 65 6.49 -6.52 5.44
N TRP A 66 6.51 -5.18 5.50
CA TRP A 66 7.77 -4.43 5.55
C TRP A 66 8.56 -4.74 6.82
N GLU A 67 7.92 -4.70 7.99
CA GLU A 67 8.58 -5.01 9.26
C GLU A 67 9.15 -6.42 9.28
N CYS A 68 8.37 -7.40 8.80
CA CYS A 68 8.81 -8.80 8.70
C CYS A 68 9.99 -8.95 7.74
N LEU A 69 9.91 -8.35 6.54
CA LEU A 69 10.98 -8.40 5.54
C LEU A 69 12.26 -7.74 6.07
N LEU A 70 12.14 -6.56 6.69
CA LEU A 70 13.27 -5.81 7.20
C LEU A 70 13.99 -6.58 8.31
N ALA A 71 13.23 -7.20 9.22
CA ALA A 71 13.77 -8.05 10.28
C ALA A 71 14.56 -9.25 9.69
N ASP A 72 14.01 -9.93 8.69
CA ASP A 72 14.66 -11.07 8.04
C ASP A 72 15.93 -10.66 7.29
N VAL A 73 15.86 -9.59 6.48
CA VAL A 73 17.01 -9.05 5.74
C VAL A 73 18.12 -8.61 6.69
N TYR A 74 17.78 -7.91 7.77
CA TYR A 74 18.78 -7.47 8.76
C TYR A 74 19.38 -8.62 9.55
N TYR A 75 18.59 -9.65 9.84
CA TYR A 75 19.09 -10.86 10.49
C TYR A 75 20.08 -11.61 9.60
N GLN A 76 19.78 -11.76 8.32
CA GLN A 76 20.59 -12.53 7.38
C GLN A 76 21.80 -11.78 6.83
N LYS A 77 21.65 -10.47 6.56
CA LYS A 77 22.60 -9.67 5.77
C LYS A 77 23.14 -8.44 6.51
N GLY A 78 22.64 -8.17 7.71
CA GLY A 78 23.02 -7.02 8.54
C GLY A 78 22.20 -5.75 8.26
N LYS A 79 22.26 -4.79 9.20
CA LYS A 79 21.42 -3.57 9.21
C LYS A 79 21.69 -2.57 8.07
N THR A 80 22.75 -2.77 7.31
CA THR A 80 23.10 -1.92 6.14
C THR A 80 22.60 -2.51 4.83
N ALA A 81 21.97 -3.68 4.85
CA ALA A 81 21.43 -4.31 3.66
C ALA A 81 20.14 -3.61 3.22
N THR A 82 20.00 -3.40 1.91
CA THR A 82 18.76 -2.89 1.31
C THR A 82 17.72 -4.01 1.24
N ALA A 83 16.53 -3.75 1.77
CA ALA A 83 15.37 -4.63 1.65
C ALA A 83 14.45 -4.12 0.54
N GLU A 84 13.96 -5.03 -0.30
CA GLU A 84 12.99 -4.74 -1.35
C GLU A 84 11.89 -5.79 -1.32
N PHE A 85 10.65 -5.36 -1.47
CA PHE A 85 9.50 -6.25 -1.53
C PHE A 85 9.64 -7.24 -2.69
N PRO A 86 9.29 -8.51 -2.47
CA PRO A 86 9.12 -9.47 -3.55
C PRO A 86 8.10 -8.98 -4.59
N GLN A 87 8.39 -9.19 -5.87
CA GLN A 87 7.57 -8.68 -6.98
C GLN A 87 6.18 -9.33 -7.02
N GLU A 88 6.06 -10.55 -6.50
CA GLU A 88 4.80 -11.25 -6.31
C GLU A 88 3.87 -10.54 -5.34
N TRP A 89 4.39 -9.94 -4.26
CA TRP A 89 3.58 -9.19 -3.29
C TRP A 89 3.07 -7.89 -3.92
N ILE A 90 3.95 -7.18 -4.64
CA ILE A 90 3.57 -5.97 -5.38
C ILE A 90 2.47 -6.26 -6.41
N ALA A 91 2.58 -7.39 -7.12
CA ALA A 91 1.58 -7.81 -8.09
C ALA A 91 0.24 -8.17 -7.43
N ASP A 92 0.28 -8.85 -6.29
CA ASP A 92 -0.90 -9.24 -5.53
C ASP A 92 -1.64 -8.02 -4.98
N TRP A 93 -0.96 -7.13 -4.26
CA TRP A 93 -1.54 -5.86 -3.79
C TRP A 93 -2.12 -5.04 -4.93
N LYS A 94 -1.43 -4.98 -6.08
CA LYS A 94 -1.96 -4.28 -7.25
C LYS A 94 -3.25 -4.91 -7.75
N SER A 95 -3.34 -6.24 -7.76
CA SER A 95 -4.57 -6.95 -8.14
C SER A 95 -5.71 -6.64 -7.18
N GLN A 96 -5.46 -6.67 -5.87
CA GLN A 96 -6.44 -6.35 -4.84
C GLN A 96 -6.95 -4.90 -5.00
N VAL A 97 -6.03 -3.94 -5.13
CA VAL A 97 -6.38 -2.51 -5.29
C VAL A 97 -7.18 -2.25 -6.56
N ASN A 98 -6.86 -2.94 -7.67
CA ASN A 98 -7.63 -2.84 -8.91
C ASN A 98 -9.06 -3.39 -8.76
N SER A 99 -9.26 -4.39 -7.92
CA SER A 99 -10.58 -4.99 -7.67
C SER A 99 -11.48 -4.12 -6.79
N CYS A 100 -10.89 -3.19 -6.01
CA CYS A 100 -11.63 -2.27 -5.15
C CYS A 100 -12.21 -1.07 -5.92
N LEU A 101 -11.69 -0.72 -7.09
CA LEU A 101 -12.28 0.35 -7.89
C LEU A 101 -13.65 -0.12 -8.41
N PRO A 102 -14.72 0.69 -8.24
CA PRO A 102 -15.99 0.38 -8.87
C PRO A 102 -15.72 0.22 -10.37
N THR A 103 -16.05 -0.96 -10.90
CA THR A 103 -16.11 -1.16 -12.34
C THR A 103 -17.09 -0.11 -12.82
N VAL A 104 -16.58 0.90 -13.55
CA VAL A 104 -17.46 1.82 -14.26
C VAL A 104 -18.19 0.93 -15.24
N GLU A 105 -19.39 0.46 -14.88
CA GLU A 105 -20.34 -0.07 -15.83
C GLU A 105 -20.60 1.07 -16.81
N VAL A 106 -19.88 1.04 -17.93
CA VAL A 106 -20.22 1.84 -19.10
C VAL A 106 -21.54 1.28 -19.57
N GLY A 107 -22.63 1.88 -19.10
CA GLY A 107 -23.98 1.58 -19.55
C GLY A 107 -24.02 1.66 -21.08
N VAL A 108 -24.39 0.53 -21.68
CA VAL A 108 -24.79 0.43 -23.10
C VAL A 108 -26.23 0.90 -23.22
#